data_AF-A0A2K5J3C8-F1
#
_entry.id   AF-A0A2K5J3C8-F1
#
_cell.length_a   1.000
_cell.length_b   1.000
_cell.length_c   1.000
_cell.angle_alpha   90.00
_cell.angle_beta   90.00
_cell.angle_gamma   90.00
#
_symmetry.space_group_name_H-M   'P 1'
#
loop_
_entity.id
_entity.type
_entity.pdbx_description
1 polymer ?
#
loop_
_entity_poly.entity_id
_entity_poly.type
_entity_poly.pdbx_seq_one_letter_code
_entity_poly.pdbx_strand_id
1 'polypeptide(L)' 'MAGVSELEPAAFQALYSAEKPKLEDEHLAFFCQMGKRGLQAMQVAGSLGYTGARNYAGAYREWLEKEG' A
#
# COMPACT_ATOMS: atom_id res chain seq x y z
N MET A 1 8.96 -2.75 -16.93
CA MET A 1 9.35 -2.34 -15.57
C MET A 1 8.72 -3.33 -14.62
N ALA A 2 9.51 -4.01 -13.79
CA ALA A 2 8.98 -4.97 -12.82
C ALA A 2 8.16 -4.23 -11.75
N GLY A 3 7.00 -4.77 -11.38
CA GLY A 3 6.15 -4.23 -10.33
C GLY A 3 6.73 -4.49 -8.94
N VAL A 4 6.39 -3.66 -7.95
CA VAL A 4 6.92 -3.77 -6.58
C VAL A 4 6.65 -5.13 -5.93
N SER A 5 5.57 -5.79 -6.35
CA SER A 5 5.17 -7.13 -5.92
C SER A 5 6.13 -8.23 -6.40
N GLU A 6 6.90 -7.98 -7.46
CA GLU A 6 7.85 -8.92 -8.07
C GLU A 6 9.26 -8.81 -7.45
N LEU A 7 9.47 -7.84 -6.55
CA LEU A 7 10.76 -7.68 -5.88
C LEU A 7 11.00 -8.80 -4.87
N GLU A 8 12.22 -9.33 -4.86
CA GLU A 8 12.71 -10.17 -3.77
C GLU A 8 12.67 -9.39 -2.44
N PRO A 9 12.42 -10.05 -1.30
CA PRO A 9 12.27 -9.38 0.00
C PRO A 9 13.45 -8.47 0.36
N ALA A 10 14.69 -8.89 0.06
CA ALA A 10 15.90 -8.09 0.31
C ALA A 10 15.96 -6.83 -0.57
N ALA A 11 15.52 -6.92 -1.83
CA ALA A 11 15.46 -5.78 -2.74
C ALA A 11 14.35 -4.79 -2.33
N PHE A 12 13.20 -5.31 -1.90
CA PHE A 12 12.10 -4.50 -1.36
C PHE A 12 12.56 -3.74 -0.10
N GLN A 13 13.20 -4.43 0.84
CA GLN A 13 13.77 -3.82 2.05
C GLN A 13 14.78 -2.72 1.71
N ALA A 14 15.68 -2.96 0.76
CA ALA A 14 16.68 -1.97 0.36
C ALA A 14 16.05 -0.71 -0.28
N LEU A 15 14.97 -0.87 -1.06
CA LEU A 15 14.30 0.23 -1.76
C LEU A 15 13.34 1.03 -0.88
N TYR A 16 12.60 0.36 0.00
CA TYR A 16 11.51 0.95 0.79
C TYR A 16 11.82 1.06 2.27
N SER A 17 12.97 0.54 2.73
CA SER A 17 13.36 0.48 4.14
C SER A 17 12.32 -0.18 5.03
N ALA A 18 11.52 -1.08 4.45
CA ALA A 18 10.41 -1.77 5.10
C ALA A 18 10.36 -3.23 4.61
N GLU A 19 9.92 -4.13 5.49
CA GLU A 19 9.78 -5.53 5.12
C GLU A 19 8.70 -5.68 4.06
N LYS A 20 8.91 -6.61 3.11
CA LYS A 20 7.89 -6.91 2.12
C LYS A 20 6.67 -7.52 2.83
N PRO A 21 5.47 -6.94 2.64
CA PRO A 21 4.27 -7.49 3.26
C PRO A 21 3.98 -8.91 2.80
N LYS A 22 3.48 -9.71 3.72
CA LYS A 22 2.97 -11.06 3.46
C LYS A 22 1.52 -10.99 2.99
N LEU A 23 1.08 -12.04 2.31
CA LEU A 23 -0.30 -12.12 1.81
C LEU A 23 -1.33 -12.15 2.97
N GLU A 24 -0.95 -12.71 4.11
CA GLU A 24 -1.80 -12.85 5.30
C GLU A 24 -1.86 -11.59 6.18
N ASP A 25 -1.05 -10.57 5.93
CA ASP A 25 -1.01 -9.37 6.76
C ASP A 25 -2.38 -8.68 6.77
N GLU A 26 -2.97 -8.51 7.96
CA GLU A 26 -4.36 -8.06 8.13
C GLU A 26 -4.56 -6.55 7.91
N HIS A 27 -3.48 -5.76 7.94
CA HIS A 27 -3.52 -4.30 8.04
C HIS A 27 -2.63 -3.61 7.00
N LEU A 28 -2.93 -3.84 5.72
CA LEU A 28 -2.24 -3.18 4.61
C LEU A 28 -2.99 -1.93 4.18
N ALA A 29 -2.61 -0.79 4.74
CA ALA A 29 -3.22 0.49 4.42
C ALA A 29 -2.57 1.14 3.18
N PHE A 30 -3.36 1.31 2.13
CA PHE A 30 -3.01 2.04 0.92
C PHE A 30 -3.62 3.43 0.96
N PHE A 31 -2.83 4.44 0.65
CA PHE A 31 -3.28 5.82 0.52
C PHE A 31 -2.47 6.55 -0.54
N CYS A 32 -2.96 7.70 -0.96
CA CYS A 32 -2.17 8.61 -1.78
C CYS A 32 -2.46 10.05 -1.35
N GLN A 33 -2.08 11.05 -2.15
CA GLN A 33 -2.37 12.44 -1.81
C GLN A 33 -3.88 12.76 -1.78
N MET A 34 -4.67 12.16 -2.69
CA MET A 34 -6.08 12.53 -2.95
C MET A 34 -7.02 11.31 -3.08
N GLY A 35 -6.64 10.15 -2.53
CA GLY A 35 -7.45 8.93 -2.52
C GLY A 35 -7.42 8.05 -3.77
N LYS A 36 -7.44 8.61 -4.99
CA LYS A 36 -7.61 7.82 -6.23
C LYS A 36 -6.57 6.70 -6.44
N ARG A 37 -5.28 7.00 -6.25
CA ARG A 37 -4.20 6.02 -6.44
C ARG A 37 -4.14 4.99 -5.30
N GLY A 38 -4.53 5.38 -4.08
CA GLY A 38 -4.65 4.46 -2.96
C GLY A 38 -5.68 3.37 -3.23
N LEU A 39 -6.83 3.75 -3.80
CA LEU A 39 -7.86 2.79 -4.20
C LEU A 39 -7.36 1.82 -5.28
N GLN A 40 -6.69 2.34 -6.31
CA GLN A 40 -6.14 1.49 -7.37
C GLN A 40 -5.08 0.52 -6.82
N ALA A 41 -4.18 0.99 -5.95
CA ALA A 41 -3.18 0.13 -5.32
C ALA A 41 -3.81 -0.96 -4.45
N MET A 42 -4.85 -0.62 -3.67
CA MET A 42 -5.63 -1.60 -2.89
C MET A 42 -6.25 -2.67 -3.78
N GLN A 43 -6.86 -2.28 -4.91
CA GLN A 43 -7.46 -3.22 -5.86
C GLN A 43 -6.42 -4.16 -6.48
N VAL A 44 -5.26 -3.62 -6.86
CA VAL A 44 -4.14 -4.43 -7.38
C VAL A 44 -3.64 -5.41 -6.31
N ALA A 45 -3.42 -4.95 -5.08
CA ALA A 45 -3.02 -5.81 -3.96
C ALA A 45 -4.03 -6.94 -3.72
N GLY A 46 -5.34 -6.65 -3.76
CA GLY A 46 -6.38 -7.66 -3.68
C GLY A 46 -6.30 -8.70 -4.81
N SER A 47 -6.06 -8.26 -6.05
CA SER A 47 -5.88 -9.18 -7.18
C SER A 47 -4.62 -10.06 -7.08
N LEU A 48 -3.64 -9.63 -6.29
CA LEU A 48 -2.41 -10.38 -5.99
C LEU A 48 -2.56 -11.31 -4.77
N GLY A 49 -3.73 -11.33 -4.12
CA GLY A 49 -4.02 -12.23 -2.99
C GLY A 49 -3.80 -11.64 -1.60
N TYR A 50 -3.51 -10.35 -1.48
CA TYR A 50 -3.39 -9.69 -0.16
C TYR A 50 -4.79 -9.54 0.47
N THR A 51 -5.02 -10.25 1.57
CA THR A 51 -6.36 -10.32 2.20
C THR A 51 -6.67 -9.12 3.11
N GLY A 52 -5.64 -8.50 3.69
CA GLY A 52 -5.78 -7.33 4.56
C GLY A 52 -5.66 -5.98 3.86
N ALA A 53 -5.79 -5.92 2.54
CA ALA A 53 -5.67 -4.68 1.78
C ALA A 53 -6.84 -3.73 2.06
N ARG A 54 -6.53 -2.52 2.56
CA ARG A 54 -7.50 -1.47 2.90
C ARG A 54 -7.09 -0.15 2.26
N ASN A 55 -8.06 0.61 1.75
CA ASN A 55 -7.80 1.96 1.25
C ASN A 55 -8.22 3.01 2.28
N TYR A 56 -7.32 3.94 2.60
CA TYR A 56 -7.68 5.15 3.35
C TYR A 56 -8.19 6.21 2.37
N ALA A 57 -9.52 6.30 2.24
CA ALA A 57 -10.20 7.13 1.23
C ALA A 57 -9.90 8.63 1.38
N GLY A 58 -9.85 9.13 2.61
CA GLY A 58 -9.47 10.50 2.95
C GLY A 58 -8.06 10.90 2.51
N ALA A 59 -7.20 9.88 2.43
CA ALA A 59 -5.84 10.01 1.96
C ALA A 59 -5.06 11.07 2.77
N TYR A 60 -3.90 11.48 2.26
CA TYR A 60 -3.06 12.42 2.97
C TYR A 60 -3.72 13.78 3.23
N ARG A 61 -4.63 14.23 2.34
CA ARG A 61 -5.36 15.50 2.51
C ARG A 61 -6.27 15.50 3.73
N GLU A 62 -7.10 14.48 3.91
CA GLU A 62 -7.97 14.40 5.10
C GLU A 62 -7.14 14.29 6.39
N TRP A 63 -6.02 13.57 6.35
CA TRP A 63 -5.11 13.50 7.50
C TRP A 63 -4.53 14.88 7.85
N LEU A 64 -4.04 15.63 6.86
CA LEU A 64 -3.54 17.00 7.06
C LEU A 64 -4.61 17.95 7.63
N GLU A 65 -5.87 17.81 7.22
CA GLU A 65 -6.96 18.65 7.71
C GLU A 65 -7.36 18.34 9.17
N LYS A 66 -7.12 17.11 9.63
CA LYS A 66 -7.51 16.64 10.97
C LYS A 66 -6.40 16.70 12.00
N GLU A 67 -5.16 16.43 11.59
CA GLU A 67 -4.00 16.21 12.47
C GLU A 67 -2.84 17.17 12.18
N GLY A 68 -2.99 18.08 11.20
CA GLY A 68 -1.98 19.06 10.80
C GLY A 68 -1.87 20.29 11.69
#